data_AF-A0A2C9K8Q2-F1
#
_entry.id   AF-A0A2C9K8Q2-F1
#
_cell.length_a   1.000
_cell.length_b   1.000
_cell.length_c   1.000
_cell.angle_alpha   90.00
_cell.angle_beta   90.00
_cell.angle_gamma   90.00
#
_symmetry.space_group_name_H-M   'P 1'
#
loop_
_entity.id
_entity.type
_entity.pdbx_description
1 polymer ?
#
loop_
_entity_poly.entity_id
_entity_poly.type
_entity_poly.pdbx_seq_one_letter_code
_entity_poly.pdbx_strand_id
1 'polypeptide(L)'
;MKRYPRDPKKDRLVNDRLISVSYGQIGMIEACAGFFTYFVVMAEQGFLMDRLVGLRVEWDSPGINNLQDSYGQEWTFAQRKKLEYTCYSAFFVSIVVVQWFDLIIRKTRRLSIIQHGMK
;
A
#
# COMPACT_ATOMS: atom_id res chain seq x y z
N MET A 1 15.52 29.27 -23.08
CA MET A 1 14.16 28.74 -23.35
C MET A 1 14.04 28.44 -24.84
N LYS A 2 14.18 27.17 -25.26
CA LYS A 2 14.17 26.77 -26.69
C LYS A 2 12.89 26.06 -27.12
N ARG A 3 11.92 25.88 -26.22
CA ARG A 3 10.70 25.10 -26.45
C ARG A 3 9.57 26.00 -26.94
N TYR A 4 8.87 25.57 -27.99
CA TYR A 4 7.65 26.23 -28.48
C TYR A 4 6.51 26.20 -27.45
N PRO A 5 5.52 27.11 -27.55
CA PRO A 5 4.31 27.07 -26.74
C PRO A 5 3.60 25.71 -26.83
N ARG A 6 3.02 25.26 -25.71
CA ARG A 6 2.27 23.99 -25.64
C ARG A 6 1.00 24.04 -26.48
N ASP A 7 0.61 22.91 -27.07
CA ASP A 7 -0.68 22.79 -27.75
C ASP A 7 -1.79 22.52 -26.70
N PRO A 8 -2.78 23.40 -26.53
CA PRO A 8 -3.82 23.22 -25.51
C PRO A 8 -4.74 22.01 -25.75
N LYS A 9 -4.85 21.51 -26.99
CA LYS A 9 -5.70 20.37 -27.33
C LYS A 9 -4.97 19.03 -27.15
N LYS A 10 -3.67 18.99 -27.46
CA LYS A 10 -2.85 17.76 -27.40
C LYS A 10 -2.07 17.63 -26.10
N ASP A 11 -1.43 18.70 -25.61
CA ASP A 11 -0.56 18.69 -24.43
C ASP A 11 -1.35 19.03 -23.16
N ARG A 12 -2.23 18.09 -22.76
CA ARG A 12 -3.00 18.16 -21.52
C ARG A 12 -2.10 18.00 -20.29
N LEU A 13 -2.48 18.63 -19.18
CA LEU A 13 -1.74 18.56 -17.92
C LEU A 13 -1.74 17.13 -17.35
N VAL A 14 -2.91 16.49 -17.38
CA VAL A 14 -3.11 15.07 -17.06
C VAL A 14 -3.44 14.36 -18.36
N ASN A 15 -2.67 13.33 -18.68
CA ASN A 15 -2.89 12.50 -19.86
C ASN A 15 -2.86 11.02 -19.45
N ASP A 16 -3.25 10.17 -20.38
CA ASP A 16 -3.37 8.72 -20.13
C ASP A 16 -2.01 8.09 -19.77
N ARG A 17 -0.91 8.69 -20.26
CA ARG A 17 0.45 8.27 -19.90
C ARG A 17 0.77 8.54 -18.43
N LEU A 18 0.35 9.70 -17.90
CA LEU A 18 0.50 10.01 -16.47
C LEU A 18 -0.28 8.99 -15.64
N ILE A 19 -1.53 8.74 -16.00
CA ILE A 19 -2.42 7.79 -15.28
C ILE A 19 -1.83 6.38 -15.33
N SER A 20 -1.35 5.93 -16.49
CA SER A 20 -0.76 4.60 -16.65
C SER A 20 0.47 4.39 -15.77
N VAL A 21 1.36 5.38 -15.67
CA VAL A 21 2.56 5.28 -14.82
C VAL A 21 2.18 5.39 -13.34
N SER A 22 1.34 6.36 -12.96
CA SER A 22 1.02 6.61 -11.55
C SER A 22 0.13 5.52 -10.96
N TYR A 23 -0.98 5.17 -11.60
CA TYR A 23 -1.93 4.17 -11.07
C TYR A 23 -1.55 2.75 -11.47
N GLY A 24 -1.15 2.55 -12.73
CA GLY A 24 -0.94 1.20 -13.27
C GLY A 24 0.39 0.56 -12.87
N GLN A 25 1.43 1.37 -12.65
CA GLN A 25 2.77 0.85 -12.32
C GLN A 25 3.14 1.15 -10.87
N ILE A 26 3.31 2.44 -10.54
CA ILE A 26 3.80 2.83 -9.21
C ILE A 26 2.76 2.49 -8.13
N GLY A 27 1.50 2.85 -8.35
CA GLY A 27 0.40 2.56 -7.41
C GLY A 27 0.21 1.06 -7.16
N MET A 28 0.43 0.21 -8.17
CA MET A 28 0.38 -1.25 -7.97
C MET A 28 1.53 -1.74 -7.09
N ILE A 29 2.74 -1.19 -7.26
CA ILE A 29 3.90 -1.52 -6.41
C ILE A 29 3.66 -1.05 -4.97
N GLU A 30 3.13 0.16 -4.78
CA GLU A 30 2.76 0.69 -3.47
C GLU A 30 1.70 -0.19 -2.78
N ALA A 31 0.66 -0.60 -3.51
CA ALA A 31 -0.37 -1.50 -3.00
C ALA A 31 0.23 -2.85 -2.58
N CYS A 32 1.08 -3.45 -3.41
CA CYS A 32 1.78 -4.70 -3.08
C CYS A 32 2.64 -4.57 -1.83
N ALA A 33 3.37 -3.46 -1.65
CA ALA A 33 4.16 -3.21 -0.45
C ALA A 33 3.30 -3.11 0.82
N GLY A 34 2.16 -2.41 0.75
CA GLY A 34 1.21 -2.33 1.85
C GLY A 34 0.62 -3.70 2.22
N PHE A 35 0.15 -4.46 1.22
CA PHE A 35 -0.38 -5.81 1.44
C PHE A 35 0.67 -6.78 1.99
N PHE A 36 1.92 -6.67 1.53
CA PHE A 36 3.02 -7.44 2.08
C PHE A 36 3.19 -7.19 3.59
N THR A 37 3.25 -5.91 4.01
CA THR A 37 3.34 -5.56 5.43
C THR A 37 2.14 -6.10 6.23
N TYR A 38 0.93 -6.01 5.67
CA TYR A 38 -0.28 -6.57 6.30
C TYR A 38 -0.15 -8.08 6.54
N PHE A 39 0.26 -8.85 5.53
CA PHE A 39 0.40 -10.31 5.67
C PHE A 39 1.52 -10.69 6.64
N VAL A 40 2.64 -9.95 6.66
CA VAL A 40 3.72 -10.19 7.61
C VAL A 40 3.25 -9.96 9.05
N VAL A 41 2.59 -8.84 9.33
CA VAL A 41 2.10 -8.54 10.69
C VAL A 41 1.06 -9.56 11.15
N MET A 42 0.14 -9.97 10.26
CA MET A 42 -0.84 -11.01 10.58
C MET A 42 -0.18 -12.37 10.84
N ALA A 43 0.79 -12.77 10.00
CA ALA A 43 1.49 -14.05 10.13
C ALA A 43 2.32 -14.13 11.41
N GLU A 44 2.99 -13.04 11.81
CA GLU A 44 3.72 -12.95 13.08
C GLU A 44 2.81 -13.11 14.31
N GLN A 45 1.53 -12.79 14.17
CA GLN A 45 0.51 -12.92 15.23
C GLN A 45 -0.31 -14.20 15.11
N GLY A 46 0.07 -15.13 14.22
CA GLY A 46 -0.56 -16.45 14.10
C GLY A 46 -1.62 -16.58 13.01
N PHE A 47 -1.97 -15.50 12.31
CA PHE A 47 -2.88 -15.55 11.17
C PHE A 47 -2.10 -15.64 9.86
N LEU A 48 -1.80 -16.88 9.43
CA LEU A 48 -1.14 -17.14 8.15
C LEU A 48 -2.05 -16.77 6.97
N MET A 49 -1.46 -16.56 5.80
CA MET A 49 -2.17 -16.09 4.60
C MET A 49 -3.34 -16.98 4.18
N ASP A 50 -3.22 -18.29 4.37
CA ASP A 50 -4.26 -19.27 4.08
C ASP A 50 -5.49 -19.11 4.99
N ARG A 51 -5.27 -18.84 6.28
CA ARG A 51 -6.36 -18.64 7.26
C ARG A 51 -7.09 -17.31 7.06
N LEU A 52 -6.45 -16.30 6.48
CA LEU A 52 -7.04 -14.97 6.26
C LEU A 52 -8.13 -14.96 5.18
N VAL A 53 -8.08 -15.86 4.21
CA VAL A 53 -9.06 -15.90 3.12
C VAL A 53 -10.42 -16.35 3.64
N GLY A 54 -11.45 -15.53 3.43
CA GLY A 54 -12.83 -15.84 3.89
C GLY A 54 -13.09 -15.57 5.37
N LEU A 55 -12.09 -15.12 6.13
CA LEU A 55 -12.18 -14.92 7.58
C LEU A 55 -13.08 -13.75 8.01
N ARG A 56 -13.44 -12.85 7.09
CA ARG A 56 -14.09 -11.57 7.43
C ARG A 56 -15.39 -11.70 8.22
N VAL A 57 -16.24 -12.66 7.88
CA VAL A 57 -17.54 -12.85 8.56
C VAL A 57 -17.34 -13.22 10.03
N GLU A 58 -16.42 -14.15 10.29
CA GLU A 58 -16.05 -14.54 11.65
C GLU A 58 -15.25 -13.43 12.37
N TRP A 59 -14.40 -12.71 11.62
CA TRP A 59 -13.56 -11.62 12.11
C TRP A 59 -14.38 -10.43 12.63
N ASP A 60 -15.47 -10.08 11.93
CA ASP A 60 -16.30 -8.94 12.28
C ASP A 60 -17.44 -9.30 13.26
N SER A 61 -17.70 -10.59 13.50
CA SER A 61 -18.74 -11.03 14.43
C SER A 61 -18.33 -10.79 15.90
N PRO A 62 -19.11 -9.98 16.66
CA PRO A 62 -18.84 -9.73 18.08
C PRO A 62 -19.23 -10.91 18.99
N GLY A 63 -20.06 -11.83 18.49
CA GLY A 63 -20.50 -13.02 19.24
C GLY A 63 -19.46 -14.13 19.32
N ILE A 64 -18.42 -14.10 18.47
CA ILE A 64 -17.37 -15.13 18.42
C ILE A 64 -16.19 -14.65 19.27
N ASN A 65 -15.89 -15.33 20.36
CA ASN A 65 -14.75 -15.00 21.23
C ASN A 65 -13.67 -16.08 21.27
N ASN A 66 -13.84 -17.12 20.47
CA ASN A 66 -12.99 -18.30 20.37
C ASN A 66 -12.51 -18.52 18.93
N LEU A 67 -12.18 -17.43 18.22
CA LEU A 67 -11.70 -17.55 16.84
C LEU A 67 -10.31 -18.19 16.85
N GLN A 68 -10.15 -19.34 16.19
CA GLN A 68 -8.87 -20.02 16.11
C GLN A 68 -7.96 -19.43 15.02
N ASP A 69 -6.71 -19.17 15.38
CA ASP A 69 -5.62 -18.84 14.47
C ASP A 69 -4.98 -20.09 13.83
N SER A 70 -3.94 -19.93 13.02
CA SER A 70 -3.27 -21.05 12.35
C SER A 70 -2.45 -21.93 13.30
N TYR A 71 -2.18 -21.48 14.53
CA TYR A 71 -1.44 -22.21 15.55
C TYR A 71 -2.35 -22.84 16.62
N GLY A 72 -3.67 -22.68 16.50
CA GLY A 72 -4.68 -23.23 17.41
C GLY A 72 -4.97 -22.38 18.65
N GLN A 73 -4.53 -21.12 18.69
CA GLN A 73 -4.87 -20.19 19.78
C GLN A 73 -6.25 -19.57 19.54
N GLU A 74 -6.98 -19.33 20.63
CA GLU A 74 -8.30 -18.70 20.58
C GLU A 74 -8.21 -17.18 20.82
N TRP A 75 -8.86 -16.42 19.93
CA TRP A 75 -8.83 -14.96 19.95
C TRP A 75 -10.21 -14.37 20.25
N THR A 76 -10.26 -13.49 21.26
CA THR A 76 -11.45 -12.70 21.58
C THR A 76 -11.68 -11.58 20.56
N PHE A 77 -12.91 -11.08 20.45
CA PHE A 77 -13.22 -9.97 19.54
C PHE A 77 -12.34 -8.72 19.76
N ALA A 78 -12.10 -8.36 21.03
CA ALA A 78 -11.29 -7.20 21.37
C ALA A 78 -9.82 -7.36 20.94
N GLN A 79 -9.23 -8.55 21.12
CA GLN A 79 -7.85 -8.83 20.70
C GLN A 79 -7.72 -8.75 19.17
N ARG A 80 -8.67 -9.31 18.43
CA ARG A 80 -8.71 -9.28 16.96
C ARG A 80 -8.79 -7.85 16.44
N LYS A 81 -9.68 -7.02 17.01
CA LYS A 81 -9.78 -5.61 16.62
C LYS A 81 -8.54 -4.81 16.96
N LYS A 82 -7.88 -5.09 18.09
CA LYS A 82 -6.59 -4.48 18.40
C LYS A 82 -5.54 -4.84 17.33
N LEU A 83 -5.44 -6.10 16.95
CA LEU A 83 -4.54 -6.56 15.90
C LEU A 83 -4.84 -5.92 14.53
N GLU A 84 -6.12 -5.83 14.18
CA GLU A 84 -6.58 -5.16 12.95
C GLU A 84 -6.15 -3.69 12.90
N TYR A 85 -6.31 -2.94 14.00
CA TYR A 85 -5.86 -1.54 14.08
C TYR A 85 -4.33 -1.40 14.03
N THR A 86 -3.60 -2.35 14.61
CA THR A 86 -2.14 -2.43 14.45
C THR A 86 -1.78 -2.64 12.98
N CYS A 87 -2.51 -3.51 12.26
CA CYS A 87 -2.29 -3.74 10.84
C CYS A 87 -2.57 -2.48 10.00
N TYR A 88 -3.62 -1.71 10.31
CA TYR A 88 -3.88 -0.42 9.64
C TYR A 88 -2.73 0.56 9.83
N SER A 89 -2.19 0.64 11.04
CA SER A 89 -1.05 1.50 11.35
C SER A 89 0.20 1.04 10.58
N ALA A 90 0.46 -0.26 10.54
CA ALA A 90 1.60 -0.82 9.81
C ALA A 90 1.47 -0.60 8.28
N PHE A 91 0.28 -0.79 7.72
CA PHE A 91 0.00 -0.51 6.31
C PHE A 91 0.20 0.97 5.99
N PHE A 92 -0.27 1.87 6.86
CA PHE A 92 -0.06 3.31 6.70
C PHE A 92 1.42 3.68 6.69
N VAL A 93 2.21 3.15 7.64
CA VAL A 93 3.66 3.37 7.67
C VAL A 93 4.33 2.84 6.40
N SER A 94 3.91 1.68 5.90
CA SER A 94 4.39 1.12 4.63
C SER A 94 4.16 2.08 3.46
N ILE A 95 2.95 2.66 3.34
CA ILE A 95 2.68 3.69 2.33
C ILE A 95 3.65 4.87 2.49
N VAL A 96 3.82 5.41 3.70
CA VAL A 96 4.71 6.57 3.93
C VAL A 96 6.15 6.27 3.48
N VAL A 97 6.66 5.07 3.75
CA VAL A 97 8.01 4.66 3.32
C VAL A 97 8.12 4.62 1.80
N VAL A 98 7.15 4.02 1.10
CA VAL A 98 7.20 3.91 -0.36
C VAL A 98 7.04 5.30 -1.01
N GLN A 99 6.27 6.18 -0.38
CA GLN A 99 6.09 7.57 -0.82
C GLN A 99 7.37 8.40 -0.80
N TRP A 100 8.36 8.08 0.05
CA TRP A 100 9.67 8.74 -0.04
C TRP A 100 10.36 8.48 -1.38
N PHE A 101 10.23 7.27 -1.91
CA PHE A 101 10.76 6.92 -3.23
C PHE A 101 9.92 7.52 -4.34
N ASP A 102 8.58 7.51 -4.21
CA ASP A 102 7.69 8.17 -5.17
C ASP A 102 7.99 9.68 -5.30
N LEU A 103 8.28 10.36 -4.19
CA LEU A 103 8.72 11.76 -4.19
C LEU A 103 10.02 11.96 -4.98
N ILE A 104 11.00 11.07 -4.78
CA ILE A 104 12.30 11.14 -5.43
C ILE A 104 12.15 10.95 -6.95
N ILE A 105 11.37 9.95 -7.40
CA ILE A 105 11.20 9.69 -8.84
C ILE A 105 10.37 10.78 -9.54
N ARG A 106 9.38 11.38 -8.85
CA ARG A 106 8.55 12.45 -9.43
C ARG A 106 9.29 13.78 -9.61
N LYS A 107 10.44 13.96 -8.93
CA LYS A 107 11.29 15.15 -9.08
C LYS A 107 11.74 15.36 -10.53
N THR A 108 11.95 14.28 -11.28
CA THR A 108 12.45 14.34 -12.66
C THR A 108 11.59 13.50 -13.60
N ARG A 109 11.06 14.11 -14.67
CA ARG A 109 10.25 13.39 -15.68
C ARG A 109 11.04 12.78 -16.84
N ARG A 110 12.33 13.10 -16.98
CA ARG A 110 13.19 12.68 -18.11
C ARG A 110 14.65 12.49 -17.73
N LEU A 111 15.21 13.42 -16.95
CA LEU A 111 16.61 13.34 -16.52
C LEU A 111 16.76 12.32 -15.38
N SER A 112 17.95 11.76 -15.24
CA SER A 112 18.31 11.00 -14.04
C SER A 112 18.48 11.95 -12.85
N ILE A 113 18.14 11.47 -11.65
CA ILE A 113 18.32 12.21 -10.39
C ILE A 113 19.80 12.57 -10.17
N ILE A 114 20.75 11.75 -10.61
CA ILE A 114 22.18 12.02 -10.48
C ILE A 114 22.59 13.22 -11.34
N GLN A 115 22.00 13.34 -12.54
CA GLN A 115 22.27 14.45 -13.45
C GLN A 115 21.58 15.74 -13.01
N HIS A 116 20.37 15.63 -12.45
CA HIS A 116 19.60 16.78 -11.98
C HIS A 116 20.08 17.30 -10.61
N GLY A 117 20.51 16.40 -9.74
CA GLY A 117 20.84 16.68 -8.34
C GLY A 117 19.62 16.74 -7.41
N MET A 118 19.87 16.49 -6.13
CA MET A 118 18.93 16.67 -5.03
C MET A 118 19.23 17.99 -4.28
N LYS A 119 19.11 19.12 -4.96
CA LYS A 119 18.98 20.42 -4.30
C LYS A 119 17.52 20.77 -4.10
#